data_AF-A0A963JX96-F1
#
_entry.id   AF-A0A963JX96-F1
#
_cell.length_a   1.000
_cell.length_b   1.000
_cell.length_c   1.000
_cell.angle_alpha   90.00
_cell.angle_beta   90.00
_cell.angle_gamma   90.00
#
_symmetry.space_group_name_H-M   'P 1'
#
loop_
_entity.id
_entity.type
_entity.pdbx_description
1 polymer ?
#
loop_
_entity_poly.entity_id
_entity_poly.type
_entity_poly.pdbx_seq_one_letter_code
_entity_poly.pdbx_strand_id
1 'polypeptide(L)'
;LETLAIIAYRQPVTRGDIEDIRGVTVNSLIIKQLEDRGWVEVIGHRETVGRPALLATTRHFLDDLGLQSLDQLPVLGESGVQERMLQSLQLPEEEAFAQPELPTLAVAYDQEMGAEQVNEPVVPGDTSAQIPNLEDAAGSILEQ
;
A
#
# COMPACT_ATOMS: atom_id res chain seq x y z
N LEU A 1 9.12 -0.24 3.28
CA LEU A 1 9.35 -1.62 2.79
C LEU A 1 9.70 -1.68 1.30
N GLU A 2 9.33 -0.67 0.50
CA GLU A 2 9.69 -0.60 -0.93
C GLU A 2 11.18 -0.84 -1.24
N THR A 3 12.10 -0.21 -0.49
CA THR A 3 13.55 -0.43 -0.63
C THR A 3 13.96 -1.89 -0.50
N LEU A 4 13.37 -2.63 0.45
CA LEU A 4 13.66 -4.05 0.64
C LEU A 4 13.20 -4.87 -0.56
N ALA A 5 12.01 -4.58 -1.09
CA ALA A 5 11.50 -5.26 -2.27
C ALA A 5 12.45 -5.07 -3.47
N ILE A 6 12.92 -3.84 -3.70
CA ILE A 6 13.88 -3.57 -4.78
C ILE A 6 15.15 -4.42 -4.61
N ILE A 7 15.71 -4.48 -3.40
CA ILE A 7 16.90 -5.29 -3.12
C ILE A 7 16.61 -6.78 -3.42
N ALA A 8 15.48 -7.33 -2.95
CA ALA A 8 15.13 -8.73 -3.14
C ALA A 8 15.00 -9.14 -4.63
N TYR A 9 14.41 -8.28 -5.48
CA TYR A 9 14.17 -8.60 -6.90
C TYR A 9 15.29 -8.20 -7.86
N ARG A 10 16.21 -7.33 -7.44
CA ARG A 10 17.27 -6.78 -8.31
C ARG A 10 18.68 -7.08 -7.83
N GLN A 11 18.85 -7.79 -6.71
CA GLN A 11 20.18 -8.08 -6.17
C GLN A 11 21.11 -8.74 -7.20
N PRO A 12 22.39 -8.37 -7.25
CA PRO A 12 23.06 -7.40 -6.38
C PRO A 12 22.84 -5.95 -6.81
N VAL A 13 22.39 -5.07 -5.88
CA VAL A 13 22.11 -3.64 -6.16
C VAL A 13 22.97 -2.70 -5.34
N THR A 14 23.27 -1.52 -5.86
CA THR A 14 23.85 -0.44 -5.06
C THR A 14 22.79 0.54 -4.57
N ARG A 15 23.11 1.33 -3.55
CA ARG A 15 22.24 2.43 -3.08
C ARG A 15 21.80 3.35 -4.22
N GLY A 16 22.72 3.69 -5.13
CA GLY A 16 22.43 4.55 -6.28
C GLY A 16 21.43 3.91 -7.25
N ASP A 17 21.54 2.61 -7.50
CA ASP A 17 20.59 1.89 -8.36
C ASP A 17 19.18 1.88 -7.73
N ILE A 18 19.08 1.78 -6.40
CA ILE A 18 17.79 1.87 -5.70
C ILE A 18 17.18 3.28 -5.85
N GLU A 19 17.99 4.33 -5.70
CA GLU A 19 17.54 5.72 -5.87
C GLU A 19 17.05 6.00 -7.29
N ASP A 20 17.77 5.48 -8.28
CA ASP A 20 17.40 5.57 -9.70
C ASP A 20 16.04 4.91 -9.99
N ILE A 21 15.84 3.67 -9.51
CA ILE A 21 14.58 2.92 -9.69
C ILE A 21 13.39 3.64 -9.02
N ARG A 22 13.61 4.26 -7.85
CA ARG A 22 12.55 4.94 -7.10
C ARG A 22 12.28 6.36 -7.58
N GLY A 23 13.22 6.96 -8.31
CA GLY A 23 13.18 8.38 -8.67
C GLY A 23 13.30 9.34 -7.48
N VAL A 24 13.60 8.85 -6.26
CA VAL A 24 13.75 9.66 -5.05
C VAL A 24 14.91 9.16 -4.19
N THR A 25 15.55 10.10 -3.48
CA THR A 25 16.65 9.80 -2.55
C THR A 25 16.21 8.82 -1.47
N VAL A 26 17.06 7.84 -1.18
CA VAL A 26 16.82 6.83 -0.14
C VAL A 26 17.60 7.24 1.11
N ASN A 27 16.91 7.31 2.25
CA ASN A 27 17.56 7.58 3.52
C ASN A 27 18.46 6.40 3.93
N SER A 28 19.74 6.66 4.15
CA SER A 28 20.72 5.65 4.59
C SER A 28 20.32 4.91 5.87
N LEU A 29 19.51 5.54 6.74
CA LEU A 29 18.98 4.91 7.94
C LEU A 29 18.09 3.70 7.62
N ILE A 30 17.35 3.72 6.52
CA ILE A 30 16.47 2.60 6.12
C ILE A 30 17.33 1.38 5.80
N ILE A 31 18.42 1.56 5.04
CA ILE A 31 19.35 0.48 4.71
C ILE A 31 19.98 -0.06 5.99
N LYS A 32 20.43 0.83 6.88
CA LYS A 32 20.99 0.45 8.19
C LYS A 32 20.03 -0.37 9.03
N GLN A 33 18.76 0.02 9.11
CA GLN A 33 17.76 -0.74 9.85
C GLN A 33 17.51 -2.14 9.25
N LEU A 34 17.61 -2.29 7.93
CA LEU A 34 17.49 -3.60 7.27
C LEU A 34 18.74 -4.47 7.51
N GLU A 35 19.92 -3.85 7.54
CA GLU A 35 21.19 -4.50 7.92
C GLU A 35 21.17 -4.95 9.39
N ASP A 36 20.76 -4.09 10.32
CA ASP A 36 20.72 -4.37 11.76
C ASP A 36 19.74 -5.50 12.10
N ARG A 37 18.62 -5.58 11.35
CA ARG A 37 17.68 -6.70 11.44
C ARG A 37 18.21 -7.97 10.81
N GLY A 38 19.34 -7.92 10.10
CA GLY A 38 19.90 -9.06 9.38
C GLY A 38 19.12 -9.45 8.14
N TRP A 39 18.24 -8.59 7.61
CA TRP A 39 17.47 -8.88 6.38
C TRP A 39 18.28 -8.61 5.10
N VAL A 40 19.22 -7.66 5.18
CA VAL A 40 20.09 -7.26 4.06
C VAL A 40 21.54 -7.28 4.53
N GLU A 41 22.46 -7.64 3.64
CA GLU A 41 23.90 -7.57 3.88
C GLU A 41 24.66 -6.96 2.70
N VAL A 42 25.88 -6.48 2.97
CA VAL A 42 26.81 -6.01 1.93
C VAL A 42 27.66 -7.19 1.48
N ILE A 43 27.46 -7.65 0.25
CA ILE A 43 28.19 -8.79 -0.31
C ILE A 43 29.50 -8.40 -1.01
N GLY A 44 29.73 -7.09 -1.20
CA GLY A 44 30.90 -6.59 -1.90
C GLY A 44 30.78 -5.13 -2.31
N HIS A 45 31.66 -4.69 -3.20
CA HIS A 45 31.67 -3.33 -3.75
C HIS A 45 31.85 -3.39 -5.26
N ARG A 46 31.16 -2.51 -5.99
CA ARG A 46 31.27 -2.40 -7.45
C ARG A 46 32.58 -1.71 -7.84
N GLU A 47 33.25 -2.20 -8.89
CA GLU A 47 34.53 -1.63 -9.39
C GLU A 47 34.32 -0.39 -10.27
N THR A 48 33.58 0.60 -9.78
CA THR A 48 33.31 1.88 -10.44
C THR A 48 33.78 3.05 -9.58
N VAL A 49 33.69 4.27 -10.11
CA VAL A 49 33.99 5.49 -9.35
C VAL A 49 33.15 5.53 -8.06
N GLY A 50 33.80 5.81 -6.93
CA GLY A 50 33.18 5.83 -5.60
C GLY A 50 32.99 4.45 -4.95
N ARG A 51 33.27 3.35 -5.67
CA ARG A 51 33.21 1.95 -5.18
C ARG A 51 31.98 1.67 -4.30
N PRO A 52 30.74 1.84 -4.82
CA PRO A 52 29.54 1.69 -4.00
C PRO A 52 29.36 0.25 -3.52
N ALA A 53 28.82 0.10 -2.31
CA ALA A 53 28.49 -1.20 -1.71
C ALA A 53 27.36 -1.90 -2.49
N LEU A 54 27.50 -3.22 -2.64
CA LEU A 54 26.52 -4.12 -3.24
C LEU A 54 25.71 -4.79 -2.14
N LEU A 55 24.40 -4.60 -2.19
CA LEU A 55 23.42 -5.08 -1.22
C LEU A 55 22.70 -6.32 -1.76
N ALA A 56 22.46 -7.29 -0.88
CA ALA A 56 21.64 -8.47 -1.14
C ALA A 56 20.86 -8.89 0.11
N THR A 57 19.77 -9.64 -0.08
CA THR A 57 19.00 -10.23 1.03
C THR A 57 19.71 -11.46 1.61
N THR A 58 19.51 -11.70 2.89
CA THR A 58 20.12 -12.83 3.62
C THR A 58 19.16 -14.03 3.70
N ARG A 59 19.60 -15.13 4.33
CA ARG A 59 18.69 -16.24 4.71
C ARG A 59 17.66 -15.84 5.75
N HIS A 60 18.02 -14.97 6.69
CA HIS A 60 17.11 -14.55 7.75
C HIS A 60 15.88 -13.83 7.18
N PHE A 61 16.06 -13.05 6.11
CA PHE A 61 14.94 -12.51 5.33
C PHE A 61 14.00 -13.61 4.81
N LEU A 62 14.55 -14.71 4.25
CA LEU A 62 13.74 -15.82 3.77
C LEU A 62 13.00 -16.53 4.91
N ASP A 63 13.67 -16.73 6.06
CA ASP A 63 13.10 -17.34 7.25
C ASP A 63 11.91 -16.52 7.79
N ASP A 64 12.06 -15.20 7.89
CA ASP A 64 10.98 -14.28 8.32
C ASP A 64 9.79 -14.27 7.35
N LEU A 65 10.05 -14.43 6.05
CA LEU A 65 8.99 -14.51 5.02
C LEU A 65 8.42 -15.94 4.87
N GLY A 66 8.99 -16.93 5.54
CA GLY A 66 8.59 -18.35 5.40
C GLY A 66 8.89 -18.94 4.02
N LEU A 67 9.88 -18.42 3.31
CA LEU A 67 10.26 -18.86 1.96
C LEU A 67 11.50 -19.77 2.00
N GLN A 68 11.57 -20.74 1.10
CA GLN A 68 12.79 -21.57 0.96
C GLN A 68 13.84 -20.94 0.04
N SER A 69 13.40 -20.07 -0.89
CA SER A 69 14.24 -19.48 -1.91
C SER A 69 13.61 -18.20 -2.50
N LEU A 70 14.45 -17.31 -3.05
CA LEU A 70 14.02 -16.06 -3.68
C LEU A 70 13.13 -16.26 -4.92
N ASP A 71 13.18 -17.43 -5.55
CA ASP A 71 12.35 -17.81 -6.70
C ASP A 71 10.86 -17.89 -6.35
N GLN A 72 10.53 -18.06 -5.07
CA GLN A 72 9.14 -18.07 -4.60
C GLN A 72 8.54 -16.67 -4.47
N LEU A 73 9.35 -15.62 -4.64
CA LEU A 73 8.84 -14.26 -4.62
C LEU A 73 7.98 -14.02 -5.87
N PRO A 74 6.79 -13.40 -5.71
CA PRO A 74 5.90 -13.13 -6.83
C PRO A 74 6.58 -12.25 -7.89
N VAL A 75 6.48 -12.63 -9.16
CA VAL A 75 7.16 -11.93 -10.26
C VAL A 75 6.63 -10.50 -10.39
N LEU A 76 7.56 -9.52 -10.43
CA LEU A 76 7.24 -8.12 -10.70
C LEU A 76 6.88 -7.94 -12.18
N GLY A 77 5.65 -8.25 -12.57
CA GLY A 77 5.23 -8.11 -13.97
C GLY A 77 3.82 -8.58 -14.29
N GLU A 78 3.22 -9.36 -13.41
CA GLU A 78 1.84 -9.79 -13.58
C GLU A 78 1.04 -9.46 -12.34
N SER A 79 -0.19 -9.06 -12.57
CA SER A 79 -1.22 -8.73 -11.60
C SER A 79 -1.51 -9.84 -10.58
N GLY A 80 -0.67 -10.86 -10.39
CA GLY A 80 -0.91 -12.05 -9.57
C GLY A 80 -1.15 -11.76 -8.09
N VAL A 81 -0.60 -10.68 -7.52
CA VAL A 81 -0.98 -10.23 -6.17
C VAL A 81 -2.39 -9.66 -6.17
N GLN A 82 -2.75 -8.92 -7.22
CA GLN A 82 -4.07 -8.36 -7.45
C GLN A 82 -5.10 -9.47 -7.74
N GLU A 83 -4.77 -10.44 -8.60
CA GLU A 83 -5.54 -11.64 -8.93
C GLU A 83 -5.78 -12.49 -7.67
N ARG A 84 -4.76 -12.73 -6.84
CA ARG A 84 -4.96 -13.44 -5.57
C ARG A 84 -5.84 -12.67 -4.59
N MET A 85 -5.73 -11.34 -4.53
CA MET A 85 -6.65 -10.50 -3.75
C MET A 85 -8.08 -10.55 -4.31
N LEU A 86 -8.25 -10.45 -5.63
CA LEU A 86 -9.52 -10.51 -6.33
C LEU A 86 -10.18 -11.89 -6.14
N GLN A 87 -9.42 -12.97 -6.28
CA GLN A 87 -9.87 -14.35 -6.06
C GLN A 87 -10.30 -14.58 -4.60
N SER A 88 -9.61 -13.98 -3.63
CA SER A 88 -10.01 -14.07 -2.21
C SER A 88 -11.27 -13.28 -1.86
N LEU A 89 -11.63 -12.27 -2.67
CA LEU A 89 -12.89 -11.52 -2.55
C LEU A 89 -14.04 -12.18 -3.33
N GLN A 90 -13.71 -13.05 -4.30
CA GLN A 90 -14.67 -13.88 -5.01
C GLN A 90 -15.10 -15.07 -4.12
N LEU A 91 -15.90 -14.77 -3.09
CA LEU A 91 -16.61 -15.80 -2.32
C LEU A 91 -17.58 -16.52 -3.27
N PRO A 92 -17.55 -17.86 -3.42
CA PRO A 92 -18.62 -18.56 -4.10
C PRO A 92 -19.89 -18.42 -3.25
N GLU A 93 -20.79 -17.56 -3.70
CA GLU A 93 -22.10 -17.31 -3.12
C GLU A 93 -23.15 -18.37 -3.50
N GLU A 94 -22.74 -19.58 -3.85
CA GLU A 94 -23.67 -20.69 -4.16
C GLU A 94 -24.15 -21.39 -2.88
N GLU A 95 -25.12 -20.72 -2.27
CA GLU A 95 -26.27 -21.24 -1.52
C GLU A 95 -26.42 -22.78 -1.46
N ALA A 96 -26.33 -23.35 -0.25
CA ALA A 96 -27.02 -24.60 0.08
C ALA A 96 -27.25 -24.75 1.61
N PHE A 97 -27.85 -23.76 2.25
CA PHE A 97 -28.51 -23.99 3.55
C PHE A 97 -30.02 -24.05 3.34
N ALA A 98 -30.50 -25.21 2.90
CA ALA A 98 -31.91 -25.56 2.97
C ALA A 98 -32.34 -25.54 4.46
N GLN A 99 -33.18 -24.58 4.83
CA GLN A 99 -33.75 -24.47 6.17
C GLN A 99 -34.86 -25.51 6.36
N PRO A 100 -34.81 -26.41 7.36
CA PRO A 100 -36.02 -26.98 7.91
C PRO A 100 -36.61 -26.01 8.95
N GLU A 101 -37.90 -25.78 8.78
CA GLU A 101 -38.81 -24.92 9.52
C GLU A 101 -38.81 -25.28 11.04
N LEU A 102 -38.64 -24.30 11.93
CA LEU A 102 -38.85 -24.50 13.37
C LEU A 102 -40.21 -23.91 13.81
N PRO A 103 -41.00 -24.64 14.62
CA PRO A 103 -42.30 -24.17 15.08
C PRO A 103 -42.16 -23.07 16.13
N THR A 104 -43.05 -22.09 16.01
CA THR A 104 -43.23 -20.93 16.89
C THR A 104 -43.59 -21.35 18.32
N LEU A 105 -42.86 -20.87 19.32
CA LEU A 105 -43.38 -20.79 20.69
C LEU A 105 -43.23 -19.35 21.20
N ALA A 106 -44.39 -18.71 21.34
CA ALA A 106 -44.55 -17.35 21.82
C ALA A 106 -44.06 -17.20 23.26
N VAL A 107 -43.33 -16.11 23.54
CA VAL A 107 -43.37 -15.47 24.85
C VAL A 107 -43.47 -13.98 24.62
N ALA A 108 -44.64 -13.45 24.97
CA ALA A 108 -44.93 -12.03 24.99
C ALA A 108 -44.16 -11.37 26.13
N TYR A 109 -43.51 -10.24 25.84
CA TYR A 109 -43.26 -9.21 26.85
C TYR A 109 -43.74 -7.87 26.31
N ASP A 110 -44.59 -7.28 27.14
CA ASP A 110 -45.42 -6.10 27.00
C ASP A 110 -44.58 -4.80 27.07
N GLN A 111 -44.93 -3.82 26.22
CA GLN A 111 -45.07 -2.35 26.41
C GLN A 111 -44.30 -1.72 27.64
N GLU A 112 -43.62 -0.56 27.64
CA GLU A 112 -43.95 0.76 27.08
C GLU A 112 -42.77 1.78 27.19
N MET A 113 -42.88 2.90 26.44
CA MET A 113 -42.45 4.30 26.72
C MET A 113 -40.97 4.75 26.70
N GLY A 114 -40.72 5.88 25.99
CA GLY A 114 -39.76 6.91 26.40
C GLY A 114 -38.88 7.53 25.30
N ALA A 115 -39.29 8.65 24.72
CA ALA A 115 -38.52 9.50 23.81
C ALA A 115 -37.37 10.27 24.52
N GLU A 116 -36.28 10.63 23.81
CA GLU A 116 -35.91 12.02 23.41
C GLU A 116 -34.47 12.12 22.85
N GLN A 117 -34.21 13.19 22.10
CA GLN A 117 -33.14 13.42 21.10
C GLN A 117 -31.80 13.90 21.68
N VAL A 118 -30.67 13.65 20.98
CA VAL A 118 -29.64 14.68 20.69
C VAL A 118 -28.93 14.39 19.34
N ASN A 119 -28.75 15.45 18.58
CA ASN A 119 -28.32 15.60 17.19
C ASN A 119 -26.84 15.26 16.90
N GLU A 120 -26.54 14.78 15.69
CA GLU A 120 -25.18 14.81 15.10
C GLU A 120 -25.17 15.57 13.76
N PRO A 121 -24.08 16.31 13.44
CA PRO A 121 -24.07 17.33 12.40
C PRO A 121 -23.82 16.78 10.99
N VAL A 122 -24.39 17.49 10.02
CA VAL A 122 -24.28 17.25 8.58
C VAL A 122 -22.91 17.70 8.05
N VAL A 123 -22.27 16.87 7.22
CA VAL A 123 -21.08 17.23 6.44
C VAL A 123 -21.50 17.66 5.03
N PRO A 124 -21.18 18.87 4.55
CA PRO A 124 -21.37 19.21 3.15
C PRO A 124 -20.08 18.97 2.34
N GLY A 125 -20.20 18.10 1.34
CA GLY A 125 -20.25 18.54 -0.06
C GLY A 125 -18.97 19.06 -0.73
N ASP A 126 -18.47 18.24 -1.65
CA ASP A 126 -17.68 18.56 -2.84
C ASP A 126 -18.13 19.84 -3.56
N THR A 127 -17.18 20.66 -4.03
CA THR A 127 -17.39 21.38 -5.29
C THR A 127 -16.07 21.67 -6.02
N SER A 128 -15.99 21.12 -7.22
CA SER A 128 -15.05 21.48 -8.27
C SER A 128 -15.36 22.86 -8.85
N ALA A 129 -14.36 23.75 -8.99
CA ALA A 129 -14.43 24.87 -9.92
C ALA A 129 -13.03 25.44 -10.28
N GLN A 130 -12.62 25.16 -11.52
CA GLN A 130 -11.95 26.01 -12.52
C GLN A 130 -10.98 27.12 -12.06
N ILE A 131 -9.71 27.01 -12.48
CA ILE A 131 -8.71 28.09 -12.48
C ILE A 131 -8.68 28.72 -13.89
N PRO A 132 -8.92 30.02 -14.08
CA PRO A 132 -8.51 30.71 -15.30
C PRO A 132 -7.15 31.41 -15.14
N ASN A 133 -6.37 31.33 -16.21
CA ASN A 133 -5.00 31.81 -16.35
C ASN A 133 -4.92 33.35 -16.39
N LEU A 134 -3.78 33.87 -15.93
CA LEU A 134 -3.33 35.26 -16.11
C LEU A 134 -3.06 35.48 -17.62
N GLU A 135 -3.01 36.75 -18.06
CA GLU A 135 -2.66 37.23 -19.42
C GLU A 135 -3.85 37.62 -20.32
N ASP A 136 -4.35 38.86 -20.19
CA ASP A 136 -4.64 39.82 -21.29
C ASP A 136 -5.26 41.12 -20.70
N ALA A 137 -5.25 42.22 -21.45
CA ALA A 137 -5.79 43.55 -21.13
C ALA A 137 -4.92 44.48 -20.25
N ALA A 138 -3.73 44.79 -20.78
CA ALA A 138 -3.28 46.17 -20.75
C ALA A 138 -4.27 47.05 -21.54
N GLY A 139 -4.68 48.18 -20.94
CA GLY A 139 -5.23 49.32 -21.67
C GLY A 139 -6.70 49.59 -21.44
N SER A 140 -7.03 50.58 -20.59
CA SER A 140 -7.85 51.74 -20.97
C SER A 140 -8.30 52.61 -19.79
N ILE A 141 -7.96 53.91 -19.88
CA ILE A 141 -8.87 55.08 -19.80
C ILE A 141 -9.55 55.33 -18.42
N LEU A 142 -9.09 56.31 -17.63
CA LEU A 142 -9.49 57.74 -17.59
C LEU A 142 -10.74 58.02 -16.72
N GLU A 143 -10.67 59.14 -15.98
CA GLU A 143 -11.77 60.01 -15.54
C GLU A 143 -12.47 59.69 -14.19
N GLN A 144 -11.99 60.28 -13.09
CA GLN A 144 -12.53 61.49 -12.42
C GLN A 144 -11.99 61.58 -10.99
#